data_AF-A0A559RA03-F1
#
_entry.id   AF-A0A559RA03-F1
#
_cell.length_a   1.000
_cell.length_b   1.000
_cell.length_c   1.000
_cell.angle_alpha   90.00
_cell.angle_beta   90.00
_cell.angle_gamma   90.00
#
_symmetry.space_group_name_H-M   'P 1'
#
loop_
_entity.id
_entity.type
_entity.pdbx_description
1 polymer ?
#
loop_
_entity_poly.entity_id
_entity_poly.type
_entity_poly.pdbx_seq_one_letter_code
_entity_poly.pdbx_strand_id
1 'polypeptide(L)'
;METDLIIETRERASDLFNKNYNAFIAVQPRVVTIQDEAFTLYSFEKMIAITNIDGLDVSEARALKAYVKTLKTILGPTVYDQKGKHCSMLMLSSSITIGSNTEGELLFIDRHDSKTLYIFRHDDGSLFKTKWTLNKLIKAYS
;
A
#
# COMPACT_ATOMS: atom_id res chain seq x y z
N MET A 1 12.84 12.23 14.12
CA MET A 1 13.04 10.82 13.72
C MET A 1 11.74 10.30 13.12
N GLU A 2 11.75 9.79 11.90
CA GLU A 2 10.60 9.05 11.35
C GLU A 2 10.59 7.66 11.99
N THR A 3 9.82 7.49 13.06
CA THR A 3 9.89 6.31 13.95
C THR A 3 8.98 5.14 13.55
N ASP A 4 8.67 4.95 12.27
CA ASP A 4 7.72 3.90 11.84
C ASP A 4 7.95 3.54 10.36
N LEU A 5 9.18 3.15 10.03
CA LEU A 5 9.58 2.66 8.71
C LEU A 5 9.71 1.14 8.68
N ILE A 6 10.04 0.55 9.83
CA ILE A 6 10.34 -0.87 9.97
C ILE A 6 9.26 -1.52 10.85
N ILE A 7 8.67 -2.58 10.34
CA ILE A 7 7.77 -3.47 11.06
C ILE A 7 8.56 -4.72 11.44
N GLU A 8 8.86 -4.86 12.72
CA GLU A 8 9.81 -5.86 13.21
C GLU A 8 9.22 -7.27 13.33
N THR A 9 7.89 -7.39 13.48
CA THR A 9 7.25 -8.68 13.74
C THR A 9 5.94 -8.85 13.00
N ARG A 10 5.54 -10.11 12.83
CA ARG A 10 4.25 -10.50 12.25
C ARG A 10 3.07 -9.98 13.06
N GLU A 11 3.16 -9.96 14.38
CA GLU A 11 2.12 -9.41 15.27
C GLU A 11 1.90 -7.93 14.97
N ARG A 12 2.98 -7.14 14.89
CA ARG A 12 2.88 -5.72 14.52
C ARG A 12 2.31 -5.50 13.12
N ALA A 13 2.66 -6.37 12.16
CA ALA A 13 2.06 -6.32 10.83
C ALA A 13 0.55 -6.62 10.87
N SER A 14 0.13 -7.61 11.67
CA SER A 14 -1.28 -7.96 11.88
C SER A 14 -2.08 -6.82 12.52
N ASP A 15 -1.49 -6.04 13.42
CA ASP A 15 -2.14 -4.90 14.08
C ASP A 15 -2.50 -3.77 13.10
N LEU A 16 -1.92 -3.76 11.90
CA LEU A 16 -2.24 -2.77 10.86
C LEU A 16 -3.62 -2.99 10.23
N PHE A 17 -4.20 -4.18 10.37
CA PHE A 17 -5.42 -4.56 9.67
C PHE A 17 -6.49 -5.12 10.62
N ASN A 18 -7.72 -5.16 10.12
CA ASN A 18 -8.81 -5.83 10.84
C ASN A 18 -8.69 -7.35 10.73
N LYS A 19 -9.39 -8.05 11.64
CA LYS A 19 -9.39 -9.52 11.73
C LYS A 19 -9.78 -10.22 10.42
N ASN A 20 -10.68 -9.63 9.64
CA ASN A 20 -11.15 -10.23 8.39
C ASN A 20 -10.04 -10.25 7.34
N TYR A 21 -9.30 -9.14 7.20
CA TYR A 21 -8.18 -9.07 6.27
C TYR A 21 -7.01 -9.94 6.73
N ASN A 22 -6.71 -9.95 8.05
CA ASN A 22 -5.69 -10.84 8.61
C ASN A 22 -5.99 -12.32 8.32
N ALA A 23 -7.22 -12.75 8.55
CA ALA A 23 -7.65 -14.11 8.21
C ALA A 23 -7.54 -14.37 6.70
N PHE A 24 -7.94 -13.41 5.87
CA PHE A 24 -7.94 -13.53 4.41
C PHE A 24 -6.54 -13.76 3.82
N ILE A 25 -5.52 -13.04 4.29
CA ILE A 25 -4.13 -13.17 3.78
C ILE A 25 -3.34 -14.30 4.46
N ALA A 26 -3.80 -14.80 5.62
CA ALA A 26 -3.10 -15.87 6.34
C ALA A 26 -3.29 -17.27 5.72
N VAL A 27 -4.32 -17.47 4.88
CA VAL A 27 -4.65 -18.79 4.31
C VAL A 27 -3.61 -19.24 3.28
N GLN A 28 -3.35 -18.40 2.28
CA GLN A 28 -2.47 -18.71 1.16
C GLN A 28 -2.04 -17.41 0.46
N PRO A 29 -0.94 -17.42 -0.31
CA PRO A 29 -0.64 -16.34 -1.25
C PRO A 29 -1.81 -16.11 -2.21
N ARG A 30 -2.12 -14.85 -2.49
CA ARG A 30 -3.26 -14.48 -3.34
C ARG A 30 -2.83 -13.55 -4.45
N VAL A 31 -3.28 -13.85 -5.66
CA VAL A 31 -3.24 -12.91 -6.79
C VAL A 31 -4.66 -12.39 -7.01
N VAL A 32 -4.81 -11.08 -7.05
CA VAL A 32 -6.09 -10.38 -7.26
C VAL A 32 -6.02 -9.52 -8.50
N THR A 33 -7.14 -9.36 -9.20
CA THR A 33 -7.24 -8.52 -10.39
C THR A 33 -7.96 -7.23 -10.04
N ILE A 34 -7.26 -6.10 -10.17
CA ILE A 34 -7.76 -4.76 -9.83
C ILE A 34 -7.61 -3.89 -11.07
N GLN A 35 -8.73 -3.47 -11.65
CA GLN A 35 -8.74 -2.67 -12.88
C GLN A 35 -7.94 -3.33 -14.02
N ASP A 36 -8.22 -4.62 -14.26
CA ASP A 36 -7.59 -5.44 -15.31
C ASP A 36 -6.09 -5.72 -15.12
N GLU A 37 -5.51 -5.30 -14.00
CA GLU A 37 -4.13 -5.57 -13.62
C GLU A 37 -4.05 -6.60 -12.47
N ALA A 38 -3.08 -7.51 -12.53
CA ALA A 38 -2.89 -8.55 -11.53
C ALA A 38 -1.89 -8.12 -10.44
N PHE A 39 -2.32 -8.17 -9.18
CA PHE A 39 -1.51 -7.84 -8.01
C PHE A 39 -1.33 -9.08 -7.13
N THR A 40 -0.11 -9.31 -6.69
CA THR A 40 0.18 -10.31 -5.64
C THR A 40 0.05 -9.63 -4.28
N LEU A 41 -0.85 -10.14 -3.44
CA LEU A 41 -0.99 -9.65 -2.07
C LEU A 41 0.15 -10.16 -1.21
N TYR A 42 0.62 -9.28 -0.32
CA TYR A 42 1.70 -9.60 0.59
C TYR A 42 1.22 -10.56 1.69
N SER A 43 2.01 -11.60 1.96
CA SER A 43 1.94 -12.32 3.23
C SER A 43 2.49 -11.44 4.35
N PHE A 44 2.27 -11.82 5.61
CA PHE A 44 2.88 -11.11 6.73
C PHE A 44 4.42 -11.09 6.64
N GLU A 45 5.02 -12.18 6.19
CA GLU A 45 6.46 -12.30 6.00
C GLU A 45 6.95 -11.32 4.93
N LYS A 46 6.19 -11.17 3.83
CA LYS A 46 6.50 -10.16 2.82
C LYS A 46 6.30 -8.74 3.36
N MET A 47 5.23 -8.47 4.11
CA MET A 47 4.94 -7.14 4.67
C MET A 47 6.06 -6.61 5.57
N ILE A 48 6.68 -7.49 6.37
CA ILE A 48 7.78 -7.11 7.28
C ILE A 48 9.15 -7.11 6.61
N ALA A 49 9.29 -7.75 5.44
CA ALA A 49 10.56 -7.78 4.71
C ALA A 49 11.05 -6.36 4.42
N ILE A 50 12.37 -6.18 4.49
CA ILE A 50 13.00 -4.89 4.27
C ILE A 50 13.30 -4.73 2.78
N THR A 51 12.95 -3.57 2.26
CA THR A 51 13.34 -3.08 0.94
C THR A 51 14.03 -1.72 1.07
N ASN A 52 14.87 -1.38 0.11
CA ASN A 52 15.52 -0.07 0.04
C ASN A 52 14.90 0.72 -1.11
N ILE A 53 14.29 1.87 -0.78
CA ILE A 53 13.67 2.77 -1.75
C ILE A 53 14.33 4.15 -1.56
N ASP A 54 14.98 4.65 -2.60
CA ASP A 54 15.70 5.94 -2.60
C ASP A 54 16.68 6.09 -1.42
N GLY A 55 17.39 5.01 -1.07
CA GLY A 55 18.35 5.00 0.04
C GLY A 55 17.71 4.91 1.42
N LEU A 56 16.40 4.66 1.51
CA LEU A 56 15.68 4.47 2.76
C LEU A 56 15.29 3.00 2.94
N ASP A 57 15.82 2.36 3.98
CA ASP A 57 15.36 1.04 4.41
C ASP A 57 13.98 1.12 5.05
N VAL A 58 13.05 0.34 4.53
CA VAL A 58 11.64 0.37 4.89
C VAL A 58 11.03 -1.02 4.75
N SER A 59 10.08 -1.37 5.61
CA SER A 59 9.29 -2.59 5.42
C SER A 59 8.40 -2.46 4.18
N GLU A 60 8.16 -3.55 3.46
CA GLU A 60 7.34 -3.57 2.24
C GLU A 60 5.93 -2.97 2.45
N ALA A 61 5.29 -3.24 3.60
CA ALA A 61 3.99 -2.63 3.92
C ALA A 61 4.05 -1.10 4.12
N ARG A 62 5.25 -0.55 4.26
CA ARG A 62 5.57 0.87 4.39
C ARG A 62 6.27 1.45 3.15
N ALA A 63 6.39 0.70 2.05
CA ALA A 63 7.07 1.15 0.83
C ALA A 63 6.59 2.52 0.34
N LEU A 64 5.28 2.77 0.38
CA LEU A 64 4.69 4.06 -0.04
C LEU A 64 5.24 5.25 0.77
N LYS A 65 5.59 5.06 2.04
CA LYS A 65 6.18 6.10 2.89
C LYS A 65 7.54 6.57 2.38
N ALA A 66 8.35 5.65 1.85
CA ALA A 66 9.63 5.99 1.24
C ALA A 66 9.43 6.79 -0.07
N TYR A 67 8.58 6.31 -0.99
CA TYR A 67 8.27 7.04 -2.22
C TYR A 67 7.72 8.45 -1.96
N VAL A 68 6.81 8.59 -0.99
CA VAL A 68 6.23 9.88 -0.64
C VAL A 68 7.26 10.87 -0.12
N LYS A 69 8.30 10.41 0.57
CA LYS A 69 9.40 11.27 1.03
C LYS A 69 10.08 11.95 -0.16
N THR A 70 10.39 11.18 -1.19
CA THR A 70 10.98 11.68 -2.44
C THR A 70 9.99 12.59 -3.18
N LEU A 71 8.76 12.12 -3.41
CA LEU A 71 7.73 12.88 -4.13
C LEU A 71 7.43 14.23 -3.46
N LYS A 72 7.40 14.28 -2.13
CA LYS A 72 7.13 15.52 -1.39
C LYS A 72 8.16 16.61 -1.67
N THR A 73 9.41 16.23 -1.96
CA THR A 73 10.46 17.20 -2.32
C THR A 73 10.26 17.80 -3.71
N ILE A 74 9.62 17.06 -4.62
CA ILE A 74 9.44 17.45 -6.03
C ILE A 74 8.08 18.14 -6.24
N LEU A 75 7.01 17.53 -5.73
CA LEU A 75 5.62 17.91 -5.98
C LEU A 75 5.02 18.75 -4.84
N GLY A 76 5.72 18.87 -3.72
CA GLY A 76 5.23 19.57 -2.54
C GLY A 76 4.31 18.72 -1.67
N PRO A 77 3.48 19.34 -0.80
CA PRO A 77 2.76 18.63 0.26
C PRO A 77 1.56 17.82 -0.22
N THR A 78 1.19 17.90 -1.50
CA THR A 78 -0.10 17.47 -2.03
C THR A 78 0.04 16.89 -3.42
N VAL A 79 -0.71 15.84 -3.72
CA VAL A 79 -0.89 15.27 -5.06
C VAL A 79 -2.37 15.09 -5.36
N TYR A 80 -2.67 14.74 -6.59
CA TYR A 80 -4.02 14.51 -7.05
C TYR A 80 -4.13 13.10 -7.62
N ASP A 81 -5.25 12.43 -7.36
CA ASP A 81 -5.58 11.21 -8.08
C ASP A 81 -5.97 11.52 -9.54
N GLN A 82 -6.14 10.47 -10.35
CA GLN A 82 -6.53 10.58 -11.75
C GLN A 82 -7.87 11.29 -12.01
N LYS A 83 -8.66 11.57 -10.97
CA LYS A 83 -9.93 12.31 -11.03
C LYS A 83 -9.81 13.74 -10.48
N GLY A 84 -8.59 14.20 -10.19
CA GLY A 84 -8.34 15.51 -9.60
C GLY A 84 -8.70 15.58 -8.11
N LYS A 85 -8.94 14.45 -7.43
CA LYS A 85 -9.18 14.46 -6.00
C LYS A 85 -7.87 14.71 -5.26
N HIS A 86 -7.89 15.70 -4.38
CA HIS A 86 -6.75 16.05 -3.55
C HIS A 86 -6.39 14.94 -2.54
N CYS A 87 -5.09 14.61 -2.49
CA CYS A 87 -4.49 13.68 -1.56
C CYS A 87 -3.25 14.34 -0.92
N SER A 88 -3.20 14.43 0.41
CA SER A 88 -2.00 14.95 1.07
C SER A 88 -0.91 13.89 1.15
N MET A 89 0.35 14.32 1.01
CA MET A 89 1.52 13.44 1.16
C MET A 89 1.52 12.76 2.54
N LEU A 90 1.10 13.48 3.59
CA LEU A 90 0.99 12.89 4.92
C LEU A 90 0.07 11.65 4.94
N MET A 91 -1.08 11.73 4.27
CA MET A 91 -2.03 10.62 4.21
C MET A 91 -1.52 9.46 3.36
N LEU A 92 -0.86 9.76 2.24
CA LEU A 92 -0.20 8.73 1.42
C LEU A 92 0.89 8.02 2.21
N SER A 93 1.75 8.76 2.92
CA SER A 93 2.82 8.19 3.76
C SER A 93 2.31 7.32 4.92
N SER A 94 1.04 7.53 5.33
CA SER A 94 0.40 6.78 6.41
C SER A 94 -0.43 5.60 5.91
N SER A 95 -0.58 5.47 4.59
CA SER A 95 -1.32 4.38 3.96
C SER A 95 -0.48 3.10 3.94
N ILE A 96 -1.14 1.95 3.82
CA ILE A 96 -0.50 0.64 4.00
C ILE A 96 -0.45 -0.08 2.66
N THR A 97 0.76 -0.36 2.18
CA THR A 97 0.97 -1.21 1.00
C THR A 97 0.60 -2.64 1.34
N ILE A 98 -0.19 -3.27 0.48
CA ILE A 98 -0.71 -4.64 0.69
C ILE A 98 -0.38 -5.60 -0.44
N GLY A 99 0.21 -5.12 -1.53
CA GLY A 99 0.58 -5.93 -2.66
C GLY A 99 1.29 -5.12 -3.74
N SER A 100 1.82 -5.82 -4.73
CA SER A 100 2.42 -5.21 -5.91
C SER A 100 2.10 -6.04 -7.16
N ASN A 101 2.12 -5.39 -8.33
CA ASN A 101 2.08 -6.08 -9.62
C ASN A 101 3.51 -6.40 -10.10
N THR A 102 3.64 -7.00 -11.29
CA THR A 102 4.94 -7.34 -11.90
C THR A 102 5.77 -6.14 -12.34
N GLU A 103 5.14 -4.97 -12.51
CA GLU A 103 5.76 -3.71 -12.89
C GLU A 103 6.24 -2.91 -11.66
N GLY A 104 5.97 -3.43 -10.45
CA GLY A 104 6.33 -2.78 -9.19
C GLY A 104 5.32 -1.72 -8.73
N GLU A 105 4.18 -1.58 -9.41
CA GLU A 105 3.10 -0.72 -8.94
C GLU A 105 2.53 -1.24 -7.63
N LEU A 106 2.26 -0.34 -6.70
CA LEU A 106 1.85 -0.69 -5.34
C LEU A 106 0.34 -0.64 -5.21
N LEU A 107 -0.26 -1.74 -4.76
CA LEU A 107 -1.63 -1.75 -4.26
C LEU A 107 -1.63 -1.43 -2.78
N PHE A 108 -2.41 -0.43 -2.37
CA PHE A 108 -2.43 0.01 -0.97
C PHE A 108 -3.83 0.39 -0.48
N ILE A 109 -3.99 0.38 0.84
CA ILE A 109 -5.23 0.80 1.51
C ILE A 109 -5.09 2.28 1.90
N ASP A 110 -6.03 3.10 1.43
CA ASP A 110 -6.12 4.51 1.79
C ASP A 110 -6.35 4.67 3.30
N ARG A 111 -5.44 5.35 3.98
CA ARG A 111 -5.57 5.59 5.43
C ARG A 111 -6.76 6.48 5.77
N HIS A 112 -7.24 7.32 4.86
CA HIS A 112 -8.36 8.25 5.12
C HIS A 112 -9.63 7.52 5.54
N ASP A 113 -9.94 6.40 4.89
CA ASP A 113 -11.13 5.61 5.20
C ASP A 113 -10.82 4.18 5.65
N SER A 114 -9.54 3.78 5.60
CA SER A 114 -9.03 2.44 5.93
C SER A 114 -9.75 1.32 5.19
N LYS A 115 -10.29 1.60 4.00
CA LYS A 115 -11.15 0.68 3.25
C LYS A 115 -10.91 0.71 1.74
N THR A 116 -10.71 1.89 1.16
CA THR A 116 -10.58 2.08 -0.29
C THR A 116 -9.20 1.64 -0.76
N LEU A 117 -9.15 0.94 -1.89
CA LEU A 117 -7.88 0.54 -2.51
C LEU A 117 -7.46 1.56 -3.57
N TYR A 118 -6.18 1.87 -3.60
CA TYR A 118 -5.53 2.69 -4.60
C TYR A 118 -4.33 1.95 -5.18
N ILE A 119 -3.96 2.35 -6.39
CA ILE A 119 -2.72 1.94 -7.04
C ILE A 119 -1.79 3.16 -7.09
N PHE A 120 -0.55 2.96 -6.70
CA PHE A 120 0.53 3.93 -6.83
C PHE A 120 1.54 3.45 -7.85
N ARG A 121 1.79 4.25 -8.88
CA ARG A 121 2.78 4.00 -9.92
C ARG A 121 4.06 4.74 -9.58
N HIS A 122 5.13 3.99 -9.35
CA HIS A 122 6.38 4.58 -8.87
C HIS A 122 7.14 5.32 -9.98
N ASP A 123 6.98 4.91 -11.24
CA ASP A 123 7.67 5.51 -12.40
C ASP A 123 7.34 7.00 -12.60
N ASP A 124 6.07 7.38 -12.47
CA ASP A 124 5.58 8.74 -12.71
C ASP A 124 4.93 9.39 -11.48
N GLY A 125 4.85 8.66 -10.36
CA GLY A 125 4.20 9.10 -9.13
C GLY A 125 2.67 9.16 -9.23
N SER A 126 2.08 8.59 -10.28
CA SER A 126 0.63 8.64 -10.50
C SER A 126 -0.15 7.85 -9.46
N LEU A 127 -1.32 8.40 -9.10
CA LEU A 127 -2.21 7.85 -8.09
C LEU A 127 -3.56 7.49 -8.69
N PHE A 128 -3.94 6.22 -8.58
CA PHE A 128 -5.19 5.71 -9.15
C PHE A 128 -6.14 5.22 -8.06
N LYS A 129 -7.23 5.96 -7.86
CA LYS A 129 -8.35 5.49 -7.04
C LYS A 129 -9.08 4.35 -7.75
N THR A 130 -9.15 3.19 -7.10
CA THR A 130 -9.88 2.04 -7.66
C THR A 130 -11.37 2.09 -7.29
N LYS A 131 -12.19 1.23 -7.93
CA LYS A 131 -13.58 0.95 -7.51
C LYS A 131 -13.66 -0.09 -6.38
N TRP A 132 -12.52 -0.63 -5.95
CA TRP A 132 -12.39 -1.70 -4.99
C TRP A 132 -12.25 -1.18 -3.56
N THR A 133 -12.77 -1.98 -2.64
CA THR A 133 -12.56 -1.81 -1.19
C THR A 133 -12.06 -3.14 -0.64
N LEU A 134 -11.43 -3.12 0.54
CA LEU A 134 -11.01 -4.33 1.24
C LEU A 134 -12.16 -5.35 1.35
N ASN A 135 -13.36 -4.92 1.71
CA ASN A 135 -14.51 -5.82 1.84
C ASN A 135 -14.90 -6.45 0.49
N LYS A 136 -14.86 -5.69 -0.61
CA LYS A 136 -15.16 -6.23 -1.95
C LYS A 136 -14.09 -7.23 -2.38
N LEU A 137 -12.82 -6.90 -2.13
CA LEU A 137 -11.67 -7.76 -2.42
C LEU A 137 -11.76 -9.07 -1.65
N ILE A 138 -11.96 -9.02 -0.33
CA ILE A 138 -12.14 -10.23 0.50
C ILE A 138 -13.32 -11.04 -0.05
N LYS A 139 -14.49 -10.44 -0.26
CA LYS A 139 -15.68 -11.16 -0.76
C LYS A 139 -15.47 -11.84 -2.12
N ALA A 140 -14.72 -11.21 -3.02
CA ALA A 140 -14.51 -11.73 -4.38
C ALA A 140 -13.50 -12.88 -4.44
N TYR A 141 -12.60 -12.98 -3.45
CA TYR A 141 -11.48 -13.91 -3.47
C TYR A 141 -11.44 -14.87 -2.27
N SER A 142 -12.33 -14.74 -1.28
CA SER A 142 -12.43 -15.65 -0.13
C SER A 142 -12.92 -17.04 -0.51
#